data_AF-A0A832FLK5-F1
#
_entry.id   AF-A0A832FLK5-F1
#
_cell.length_a   1.000
_cell.length_b   1.000
_cell.length_c   1.000
_cell.angle_alpha   90.00
_cell.angle_beta   90.00
_cell.angle_gamma   90.00
#
_symmetry.space_group_name_H-M   'P 1'
#
loop_
_entity.id
_entity.type
_entity.pdbx_description
1 polymer ?
#
loop_
_entity_poly.entity_id
_entity_poly.type
_entity_poly.pdbx_seq_one_letter_code
_entity_poly.pdbx_strand_id
1 'polypeptide(L)'
;MRFFVIGFGQAGGKILDMFIENEKMRGSNIRMRWLAVNSARADLLGLKHVPMQDRILIGQTIVKGHGVGTDNKLGAKITQDEIETILNAIDERGTHDLDAFLIIAGLGGGTGSGGAPVLAKHISEMYSEPVYAFGILPAPEEGKLYSLNAARSMISLMKYVDNLILFDNGAWKFEGMSLRESFAKINDEIVRRIALLARAGEPLEGESVGELVVDSSEVINTLKGGGISSIGYATSLAETEQKRGFSFFKRKREEQLETIESDKAIKIASLVKRAALGRL
;
A
#
# COMPACT_ATOMS: atom_id res chain seq x y z
N MET A 1 -1.56 12.57 -1.41
CA MET A 1 -0.25 12.19 -1.98
C MET A 1 -0.58 11.33 -3.16
N ARG A 2 -0.38 11.90 -4.34
CA ARG A 2 -0.75 11.29 -5.60
C ARG A 2 0.30 10.23 -5.93
N PHE A 3 -0.07 8.97 -5.77
CA PHE A 3 0.78 7.84 -6.12
C PHE A 3 0.46 7.30 -7.52
N PHE A 4 1.49 6.79 -8.18
CA PHE A 4 1.36 5.83 -9.27
C PHE A 4 1.58 4.46 -8.65
N VAL A 5 0.49 3.72 -8.47
CA VAL A 5 0.51 2.45 -7.72
C VAL A 5 0.66 1.27 -8.66
N ILE A 6 1.73 0.50 -8.50
CA ILE A 6 2.03 -0.66 -9.36
C ILE A 6 1.94 -1.93 -8.53
N GLY A 7 0.89 -2.72 -8.76
CA GLY A 7 0.73 -4.04 -8.16
C GLY A 7 1.50 -5.08 -8.97
N PHE A 8 2.61 -5.59 -8.44
CA PHE A 8 3.48 -6.54 -9.13
C PHE A 8 3.32 -7.98 -8.61
N GLY A 9 3.00 -8.90 -9.52
CA GLY A 9 2.68 -10.29 -9.22
C GLY A 9 1.29 -10.46 -8.57
N GLN A 10 0.97 -11.70 -8.16
CA GLN A 10 -0.37 -12.03 -7.65
C GLN A 10 -0.74 -11.25 -6.37
N ALA A 11 0.15 -11.21 -5.37
CA ALA A 11 -0.11 -10.52 -4.11
C ALA A 11 -0.27 -9.02 -4.32
N GLY A 12 0.66 -8.39 -5.06
CA GLY A 12 0.60 -6.97 -5.39
C GLY A 12 -0.67 -6.60 -6.15
N GLY A 13 -1.04 -7.40 -7.16
CA GLY A 13 -2.28 -7.20 -7.91
C GLY A 13 -3.53 -7.29 -7.05
N LYS A 14 -3.63 -8.26 -6.14
CA LYS A 14 -4.79 -8.39 -5.23
C LYS A 14 -4.89 -7.23 -4.22
N ILE A 15 -3.76 -6.75 -3.71
CA ILE A 15 -3.74 -5.60 -2.78
C ILE A 15 -4.15 -4.32 -3.53
N LEU A 16 -3.61 -4.10 -4.74
CA LEU A 16 -4.02 -2.99 -5.59
C LEU A 16 -5.52 -3.03 -5.91
N ASP A 17 -6.05 -4.21 -6.25
CA ASP A 17 -7.47 -4.36 -6.58
C ASP A 17 -8.39 -3.99 -5.42
N MET A 18 -8.03 -4.40 -4.20
CA MET A 18 -8.76 -4.05 -2.98
C MET A 18 -8.56 -2.59 -2.59
N PHE A 19 -7.37 -2.03 -2.83
CA PHE A 19 -7.11 -0.61 -2.61
C PHE A 19 -8.04 0.25 -3.49
N ILE A 20 -8.18 -0.08 -4.77
CA ILE A 20 -9.10 0.61 -5.69
C ILE A 20 -10.56 0.45 -5.25
N GLU A 21 -10.96 -0.75 -4.80
CA GLU A 21 -12.30 -0.99 -4.25
C GLU A 21 -12.59 -0.07 -3.07
N ASN A 22 -11.68 -0.01 -2.09
CA ASN A 22 -11.84 0.78 -0.88
C ASN A 22 -11.89 2.29 -1.15
N GLU A 23 -11.10 2.80 -2.10
CA GLU A 23 -11.15 4.22 -2.47
C GLU A 23 -12.44 4.56 -3.23
N LYS A 24 -12.92 3.68 -4.12
CA LYS A 24 -14.22 3.86 -4.80
C LYS A 24 -15.38 3.89 -3.81
N MET A 25 -15.42 2.97 -2.84
CA MET A 25 -16.51 2.89 -1.86
C MET A 25 -16.61 4.13 -0.97
N ARG A 26 -15.50 4.84 -0.75
CA ARG A 26 -15.45 6.03 0.10
C ARG A 26 -15.80 7.32 -0.64
N GLY A 27 -16.03 7.26 -1.96
CA GLY A 27 -16.27 8.44 -2.77
C GLY A 27 -15.04 9.34 -2.88
N SER A 28 -13.84 8.81 -2.59
CA SER A 28 -12.62 9.59 -2.64
C SER A 28 -12.34 9.99 -4.11
N ASN A 29 -12.29 11.29 -4.40
CA ASN A 29 -11.91 11.82 -5.72
C ASN A 29 -10.38 11.75 -5.98
N ILE A 30 -9.72 10.73 -5.42
CA ILE A 30 -8.27 10.58 -5.56
C ILE A 30 -7.96 10.29 -7.02
N ARG A 31 -7.24 11.22 -7.67
CA ARG A 31 -6.70 11.02 -9.03
C ARG A 31 -5.48 10.11 -8.96
N MET A 32 -5.70 8.83 -8.70
CA MET A 32 -4.64 7.83 -8.71
C MET A 32 -4.50 7.16 -10.07
N ARG A 33 -3.26 6.87 -10.43
CA ARG A 33 -2.91 6.04 -11.57
C ARG A 33 -2.42 4.70 -11.04
N TRP A 34 -2.71 3.63 -11.76
CA TRP A 34 -2.30 2.30 -11.34
C TRP A 34 -2.04 1.37 -12.51
N LEU A 35 -1.23 0.35 -12.25
CA LEU A 35 -1.01 -0.78 -13.15
C LEU A 35 -0.90 -2.06 -12.34
N ALA A 36 -1.46 -3.15 -12.86
CA ALA A 36 -1.24 -4.50 -12.35
C ALA A 36 -0.37 -5.27 -13.34
N VAL A 37 0.82 -5.70 -12.91
CA VAL A 37 1.78 -6.42 -13.77
C VAL A 37 1.94 -7.83 -13.25
N ASN A 38 1.77 -8.84 -14.11
CA ASN A 38 2.01 -10.24 -13.72
C ASN A 38 2.38 -11.10 -14.94
N SER A 39 2.96 -12.27 -14.71
CA SER A 39 3.26 -13.28 -15.73
C SER A 39 2.25 -14.43 -15.77
N ALA A 40 1.29 -14.44 -14.84
CA ALA A 40 0.16 -15.37 -14.81
C ALA A 40 -1.12 -14.66 -15.28
N ARG A 41 -1.68 -15.12 -16.41
CA ARG A 41 -2.88 -14.55 -17.03
C ARG A 41 -4.12 -14.73 -16.14
N ALA A 42 -4.27 -15.90 -15.54
CA ALA A 42 -5.42 -16.21 -14.69
C ALA A 42 -5.52 -15.27 -13.49
N ASP A 43 -4.38 -14.89 -12.89
CA ASP A 43 -4.32 -13.95 -11.78
C ASP A 43 -4.80 -12.55 -12.19
N LEU A 44 -4.33 -12.07 -13.35
CA LEU A 44 -4.75 -10.77 -13.88
C LEU A 44 -6.25 -10.77 -14.20
N LEU A 45 -6.76 -11.82 -14.84
CA LEU A 45 -8.19 -11.94 -15.13
C LEU A 45 -9.06 -12.00 -13.87
N GLY A 46 -8.51 -12.53 -12.77
CA GLY A 46 -9.19 -12.62 -11.47
C GLY A 46 -9.36 -11.30 -10.73
N LEU A 47 -8.66 -10.22 -11.14
CA LEU A 47 -8.85 -8.88 -10.57
C LEU A 47 -10.23 -8.32 -10.96
N LYS A 48 -10.87 -7.60 -10.05
CA LYS A 48 -12.26 -7.14 -10.24
C LYS A 48 -12.38 -5.64 -10.51
N HIS A 49 -11.49 -4.85 -9.93
CA HIS A 49 -11.59 -3.39 -9.86
C HIS A 49 -10.51 -2.67 -10.68
N VAL A 50 -9.34 -3.30 -10.89
CA VAL A 50 -8.32 -2.86 -11.86
C VAL A 50 -8.89 -3.02 -13.28
N PRO A 51 -9.02 -1.97 -14.11
CA PRO A 51 -9.51 -2.10 -15.48
C PRO A 51 -8.66 -3.03 -16.36
N MET A 52 -9.24 -3.64 -17.39
CA MET A 52 -8.49 -4.60 -18.23
C MET A 52 -7.27 -3.97 -18.92
N GLN A 53 -7.40 -2.72 -19.36
CA GLN A 53 -6.32 -1.94 -19.97
C GLN A 53 -5.17 -1.63 -19.00
N ASP A 54 -5.39 -1.79 -17.68
CA ASP A 54 -4.37 -1.59 -16.64
C ASP A 54 -3.66 -2.87 -16.24
N ARG A 55 -3.97 -4.00 -16.88
CA ARG A 55 -3.45 -5.31 -16.55
C ARG A 55 -2.41 -5.71 -17.59
N ILE A 56 -1.14 -5.62 -17.22
CA ILE A 56 -0.01 -5.91 -18.10
C ILE A 56 0.45 -7.35 -17.88
N LEU A 57 0.29 -8.19 -18.92
CA LEU A 57 0.74 -9.57 -18.92
C LEU A 57 2.13 -9.67 -19.57
N ILE A 58 3.13 -10.00 -18.77
CA ILE A 58 4.52 -10.19 -19.22
C ILE A 58 4.94 -11.67 -19.32
N GLY A 59 5.97 -11.96 -20.09
CA GLY A 59 6.61 -13.28 -20.16
C GLY A 59 5.83 -14.30 -20.99
N GLN A 60 4.98 -13.84 -21.90
CA GLN A 60 4.10 -14.73 -22.68
C GLN A 60 4.91 -15.70 -23.55
N THR A 61 6.05 -15.26 -24.06
CA THR A 61 6.96 -16.08 -24.89
C THR A 61 7.63 -17.20 -24.09
N ILE A 62 7.83 -17.01 -22.77
CA ILE A 62 8.58 -17.93 -21.90
C ILE A 62 7.65 -18.84 -21.10
N VAL A 63 6.65 -18.27 -20.39
CA VAL A 63 5.77 -19.01 -19.48
C VAL A 63 4.34 -19.17 -20.00
N LYS A 64 4.04 -18.65 -21.20
CA LYS A 64 2.73 -18.81 -21.86
C LYS A 64 1.54 -18.36 -20.99
N GLY A 65 1.77 -17.40 -20.10
CA GLY A 65 0.76 -16.88 -19.17
C GLY A 65 0.47 -17.76 -17.94
N HIS A 66 1.32 -18.72 -17.59
CA HIS A 66 1.15 -19.58 -16.40
C HIS A 66 1.89 -19.09 -15.16
N GLY A 67 2.65 -18.00 -15.28
CA GLY A 67 3.51 -17.49 -14.21
C GLY A 67 4.85 -18.23 -14.11
N VAL A 68 5.73 -17.71 -13.26
CA VAL A 68 7.06 -18.28 -13.00
C VAL A 68 7.11 -19.14 -11.73
N GLY A 69 5.97 -19.34 -11.06
CA GLY A 69 5.90 -19.99 -9.76
C GLY A 69 6.76 -19.26 -8.72
N THR A 70 7.70 -19.99 -8.10
CA THR A 70 8.65 -19.47 -7.10
C THR A 70 10.05 -19.20 -7.69
N ASP A 71 10.23 -19.27 -9.01
CA ASP A 71 11.50 -18.94 -9.65
C ASP A 71 11.65 -17.41 -9.76
N ASN A 72 12.27 -16.81 -8.74
CA ASN A 72 12.58 -15.38 -8.69
C ASN A 72 13.50 -14.97 -9.85
N LYS A 73 14.51 -15.78 -10.21
CA LYS A 73 15.48 -15.41 -11.25
C LYS A 73 14.79 -15.32 -12.62
N LEU A 74 13.90 -16.27 -12.90
CA LEU A 74 13.09 -16.24 -14.12
C LEU A 74 12.13 -15.04 -14.12
N GLY A 75 11.53 -14.71 -12.98
CA GLY A 75 10.69 -13.52 -12.81
C GLY A 75 11.44 -12.22 -13.13
N ALA A 76 12.67 -12.08 -12.62
CA ALA A 76 13.53 -10.94 -12.92
C ALA A 76 13.89 -10.87 -14.41
N LYS A 77 14.27 -12.01 -15.01
CA LYS A 77 14.63 -12.08 -16.43
C LYS A 77 13.46 -11.66 -17.34
N ILE A 78 12.28 -12.24 -17.14
CA ILE A 78 11.08 -11.90 -17.91
C ILE A 78 10.74 -10.43 -17.80
N THR A 79 10.85 -9.87 -16.59
CA THR A 79 10.57 -8.45 -16.37
C THR A 79 11.58 -7.57 -17.09
N GLN A 80 12.86 -7.97 -17.10
CA GLN A 80 13.90 -7.25 -17.83
C GLN A 80 13.70 -7.30 -19.35
N ASP A 81 13.34 -8.48 -19.88
CA ASP A 81 13.14 -8.69 -21.31
C ASP A 81 11.92 -7.92 -21.84
N GLU A 82 10.91 -7.67 -20.99
CA GLU A 82 9.67 -6.96 -21.36
C GLU A 82 9.48 -5.64 -20.58
N ILE A 83 10.58 -5.02 -20.11
CA ILE A 83 10.51 -3.81 -19.28
C ILE A 83 9.87 -2.64 -20.04
N GLU A 84 10.21 -2.48 -21.32
CA GLU A 84 9.67 -1.43 -22.18
C GLU A 84 8.14 -1.47 -22.25
N THR A 85 7.52 -2.66 -22.24
CA THR A 85 6.06 -2.82 -22.20
C THR A 85 5.46 -2.17 -20.96
N ILE A 86 6.11 -2.35 -19.80
CA ILE A 86 5.64 -1.79 -18.53
C ILE A 86 5.84 -0.28 -18.52
N LEU A 87 6.99 0.20 -19.00
CA LEU A 87 7.33 1.62 -19.02
C LEU A 87 6.43 2.41 -19.98
N ASN A 88 6.17 1.89 -21.18
CA ASN A 88 5.23 2.49 -22.12
C ASN A 88 3.82 2.62 -21.50
N ALA A 89 3.37 1.61 -20.74
CA ALA A 89 2.09 1.67 -20.04
C ALA A 89 2.08 2.73 -18.91
N ILE A 90 3.21 3.00 -18.27
CA ILE A 90 3.37 4.11 -17.32
C ILE A 90 3.27 5.45 -18.05
N ASP A 91 3.97 5.58 -19.18
CA ASP A 91 3.97 6.80 -19.99
C ASP A 91 2.58 7.14 -20.56
N GLU A 92 1.85 6.15 -21.07
CA GLU A 92 0.47 6.31 -21.58
C GLU A 92 -0.50 6.83 -20.51
N ARG A 93 -0.27 6.46 -19.25
CA ARG A 93 -1.04 6.96 -18.09
C ARG A 93 -0.64 8.38 -17.69
N GLY A 94 0.57 8.78 -18.07
CA GLY A 94 1.20 10.04 -17.72
C GLY A 94 1.75 10.05 -16.30
N THR A 95 2.81 10.82 -16.10
CA THR A 95 3.48 11.01 -14.80
C THR A 95 3.38 12.46 -14.30
N HIS A 96 2.67 13.32 -15.02
CA HIS A 96 2.36 14.68 -14.54
C HIS A 96 1.65 14.63 -13.19
N ASP A 97 1.91 15.59 -12.30
CA ASP A 97 1.22 15.68 -11.01
C ASP A 97 1.41 14.45 -10.09
N LEU A 98 2.51 13.72 -10.26
CA LEU A 98 2.87 12.58 -9.43
C LEU A 98 3.74 13.02 -8.26
N ASP A 99 3.42 12.58 -7.04
CA ASP A 99 4.26 12.87 -5.87
C ASP A 99 5.28 11.73 -5.62
N ALA A 100 4.94 10.48 -5.96
CA ALA A 100 5.83 9.32 -5.87
C ALA A 100 5.31 8.08 -6.62
N PHE A 101 6.19 7.14 -6.91
CA PHE A 101 5.83 5.77 -7.33
C PHE A 101 5.68 4.84 -6.12
N LEU A 102 4.69 3.95 -6.15
CA LEU A 102 4.50 2.92 -5.12
C LEU A 102 4.40 1.53 -5.76
N ILE A 103 5.43 0.71 -5.59
CA ILE A 103 5.46 -0.67 -6.08
C ILE A 103 5.02 -1.61 -4.95
N ILE A 104 3.90 -2.30 -5.12
CA ILE A 104 3.38 -3.27 -4.15
C ILE A 104 3.72 -4.67 -4.65
N ALA A 105 4.47 -5.46 -3.87
CA ALA A 105 4.90 -6.78 -4.30
C ALA A 105 5.05 -7.79 -3.15
N GLY A 106 4.64 -9.03 -3.42
CA GLY A 106 4.99 -10.18 -2.56
C GLY A 106 6.43 -10.59 -2.76
N LEU A 107 7.25 -10.48 -1.72
CA LEU A 107 8.69 -10.69 -1.80
C LEU A 107 9.07 -12.18 -1.83
N GLY A 108 8.17 -13.09 -1.38
CA GLY A 108 8.45 -14.53 -1.35
C GLY A 108 8.21 -15.29 -2.67
N GLY A 109 7.43 -14.72 -3.60
CA GLY A 109 7.04 -15.39 -4.85
C GLY A 109 8.15 -15.45 -5.90
N GLY A 110 7.78 -15.68 -7.16
CA GLY A 110 8.69 -15.56 -8.31
C GLY A 110 8.53 -14.23 -9.03
N THR A 111 7.34 -13.92 -9.56
CA THR A 111 7.09 -12.71 -10.39
C THR A 111 7.30 -11.42 -9.61
N GLY A 112 6.60 -11.23 -8.48
CA GLY A 112 6.75 -10.03 -7.63
C GLY A 112 8.17 -9.89 -7.09
N SER A 113 8.68 -10.98 -6.51
CA SER A 113 10.00 -11.05 -5.91
C SER A 113 11.15 -10.70 -6.86
N GLY A 114 11.12 -11.23 -8.09
CA GLY A 114 12.15 -10.98 -9.10
C GLY A 114 11.93 -9.71 -9.92
N GLY A 115 10.68 -9.42 -10.28
CA GLY A 115 10.33 -8.32 -11.18
C GLY A 115 10.26 -6.94 -10.51
N ALA A 116 9.80 -6.85 -9.26
CA ALA A 116 9.70 -5.57 -8.56
C ALA A 116 11.06 -4.84 -8.44
N PRO A 117 12.19 -5.49 -8.07
CA PRO A 117 13.50 -4.83 -8.09
C PRO A 117 13.93 -4.34 -9.48
N VAL A 118 13.60 -5.09 -10.53
CA VAL A 118 13.93 -4.71 -11.92
C VAL A 118 13.14 -3.47 -12.31
N LEU A 119 11.84 -3.45 -12.03
CA LEU A 119 11.01 -2.28 -12.30
C LEU A 119 11.46 -1.06 -11.50
N ALA A 120 11.72 -1.23 -10.19
CA ALA A 120 12.19 -0.15 -9.31
C ALA A 120 13.46 0.51 -9.86
N LYS A 121 14.43 -0.29 -10.33
CA LYS A 121 15.64 0.20 -10.98
C LYS A 121 15.31 1.15 -12.14
N HIS A 122 14.53 0.68 -13.11
CA HIS A 122 14.26 1.47 -14.31
C HIS A 122 13.44 2.72 -14.00
N ILE A 123 12.49 2.66 -13.05
CA ILE A 123 11.75 3.85 -12.62
C ILE A 123 12.72 4.85 -11.98
N SER A 124 13.59 4.41 -11.06
CA SER A 124 14.54 5.29 -10.38
C SER A 124 15.58 5.94 -11.30
N GLU A 125 15.85 5.33 -12.46
CA GLU A 125 16.78 5.85 -13.47
C GLU A 125 16.11 6.84 -14.44
N MET A 126 14.79 6.75 -14.63
CA MET A 126 14.05 7.54 -15.63
C MET A 126 13.23 8.68 -15.06
N TYR A 127 12.75 8.56 -13.82
CA TYR A 127 11.88 9.53 -13.18
C TYR A 127 12.57 10.19 -11.99
N SER A 128 12.20 11.44 -11.71
CA SER A 128 12.76 12.21 -10.59
C SER A 128 12.00 12.01 -9.28
N GLU A 129 10.75 11.55 -9.37
CA GLU A 129 9.87 11.29 -8.26
C GLU A 129 10.38 10.10 -7.44
N PRO A 130 10.27 10.15 -6.10
CA PRO A 130 10.74 9.06 -5.25
C PRO A 130 9.99 7.75 -5.54
N VAL A 131 10.71 6.65 -5.44
CA VAL A 131 10.21 5.29 -5.65
C VAL A 131 10.13 4.57 -4.31
N TYR A 132 8.93 4.24 -3.88
CA TYR A 132 8.70 3.42 -2.70
C TYR A 132 8.29 2.01 -3.09
N ALA A 133 8.65 1.04 -2.26
CA ALA A 133 8.13 -0.31 -2.35
C ALA A 133 7.36 -0.69 -1.08
N PHE A 134 6.19 -1.29 -1.25
CA PHE A 134 5.45 -1.97 -0.20
C PHE A 134 5.66 -3.48 -0.35
N GLY A 135 6.59 -4.02 0.42
CA GLY A 135 7.03 -5.41 0.37
C GLY A 135 6.29 -6.30 1.36
N ILE A 136 5.61 -7.32 0.86
CA ILE A 136 4.93 -8.31 1.69
C ILE A 136 5.86 -9.50 1.92
N LEU A 137 6.27 -9.70 3.18
CA LEU A 137 7.08 -10.84 3.60
C LEU A 137 6.20 -12.09 3.73
N PRO A 138 6.70 -13.27 3.31
CA PRO A 138 5.97 -14.52 3.47
C PRO A 138 5.96 -14.95 4.93
N ALA A 139 4.91 -15.65 5.35
CA ALA A 139 4.86 -16.28 6.66
C ALA A 139 5.86 -17.45 6.72
N PRO A 140 6.50 -17.72 7.88
CA PRO A 140 7.45 -18.84 8.03
C PRO A 140 6.88 -20.20 7.59
N GLU A 141 5.57 -20.39 7.75
CA GLU A 141 4.85 -21.61 7.38
C GLU A 141 4.75 -21.84 5.86
N GLU A 142 4.94 -20.80 5.04
CA GLU A 142 4.94 -20.93 3.57
C GLU A 142 6.17 -21.72 3.08
N GLY A 143 7.25 -21.73 3.86
CA GLY A 143 8.42 -22.57 3.65
C GLY A 143 9.69 -21.82 3.25
N LYS A 144 10.83 -22.51 3.39
CA LYS A 144 12.19 -21.92 3.30
C LYS A 144 12.48 -21.23 1.95
N LEU A 145 11.92 -21.74 0.85
CA LEU A 145 12.14 -21.15 -0.47
C LEU A 145 11.54 -19.74 -0.57
N TYR A 146 10.36 -19.52 0.00
CA TYR A 146 9.72 -18.20 0.03
C TYR A 146 10.54 -17.22 0.87
N SER A 147 11.02 -17.64 2.05
CA SER A 147 11.88 -16.80 2.89
C SER A 147 13.19 -16.43 2.19
N LEU A 148 13.80 -17.37 1.46
CA LEU A 148 15.02 -17.11 0.68
C LEU A 148 14.77 -16.10 -0.46
N ASN A 149 13.66 -16.26 -1.18
CA ASN A 149 13.26 -15.32 -2.23
C ASN A 149 13.01 -13.92 -1.64
N ALA A 150 12.34 -13.84 -0.48
CA ALA A 150 12.09 -12.58 0.19
C ALA A 150 13.38 -11.85 0.57
N ALA A 151 14.34 -12.56 1.18
CA ALA A 151 15.64 -11.99 1.53
C ALA A 151 16.38 -11.46 0.29
N ARG A 152 16.41 -12.21 -0.82
CA ARG A 152 17.05 -11.80 -2.08
C ARG A 152 16.38 -10.59 -2.72
N SER A 153 15.05 -10.60 -2.77
CA SER A 153 14.24 -9.52 -3.34
C SER A 153 14.43 -8.23 -2.54
N MET A 154 14.38 -8.32 -1.22
CA MET A 154 14.60 -7.20 -0.31
C MET A 154 15.97 -6.54 -0.51
N ILE A 155 17.06 -7.33 -0.51
CA ILE A 155 18.42 -6.83 -0.76
C ILE A 155 18.52 -6.14 -2.12
N SER A 156 17.78 -6.62 -3.12
CA SER A 156 17.81 -6.04 -4.47
C SER A 156 16.98 -4.77 -4.56
N LEU A 157 15.77 -4.75 -3.97
CA LEU A 157 14.87 -3.59 -3.94
C LEU A 157 15.50 -2.41 -3.21
N MET A 158 16.12 -2.63 -2.05
CA MET A 158 16.74 -1.59 -1.22
C MET A 158 17.83 -0.78 -1.95
N LYS A 159 18.31 -1.23 -3.11
CA LYS A 159 19.29 -0.50 -3.94
C LYS A 159 18.64 0.55 -4.84
N TYR A 160 17.35 0.41 -5.13
CA TYR A 160 16.66 1.16 -6.18
C TYR A 160 15.41 1.89 -5.67
N VAL A 161 14.99 1.64 -4.44
CA VAL A 161 13.87 2.35 -3.81
C VAL A 161 14.39 3.35 -2.79
N ASP A 162 13.76 4.51 -2.74
CA ASP A 162 13.99 5.52 -1.70
C ASP A 162 13.55 5.00 -0.33
N ASN A 163 12.55 4.11 -0.27
CA ASN A 163 12.14 3.46 0.97
C ASN A 163 11.44 2.12 0.72
N LEU A 164 11.76 1.11 1.53
CA LEU A 164 11.08 -0.18 1.53
C LEU A 164 10.20 -0.31 2.78
N ILE A 165 8.89 -0.18 2.59
CA ILE A 165 7.90 -0.40 3.63
C ILE A 165 7.60 -1.90 3.68
N LEU A 166 7.81 -2.53 4.84
CA LEU A 166 7.59 -3.97 5.01
C LEU A 166 6.31 -4.26 5.79
N PHE A 167 5.65 -5.33 5.38
CA PHE A 167 4.53 -5.94 6.09
C PHE A 167 4.78 -7.44 6.21
N ASP A 168 4.70 -7.97 7.43
CA ASP A 168 4.99 -9.37 7.72
C ASP A 168 3.72 -10.22 7.82
N ASN A 169 3.42 -11.04 6.82
CA ASN A 169 2.28 -11.97 6.88
C ASN A 169 2.34 -12.89 8.12
N GLY A 170 3.54 -13.28 8.56
CA GLY A 170 3.75 -14.14 9.71
C GLY A 170 3.32 -13.50 11.03
N ALA A 171 3.31 -12.17 11.11
CA ALA A 171 2.80 -11.45 12.26
C ALA A 171 1.26 -11.54 12.34
N TRP A 172 0.56 -11.69 11.21
CA TRP A 172 -0.90 -11.58 11.11
C TRP A 172 -1.59 -12.94 11.03
N LYS A 173 -1.68 -13.62 12.18
CA LYS A 173 -2.38 -14.91 12.30
C LYS A 173 -3.80 -14.74 12.83
N PHE A 174 -4.74 -15.45 12.18
CA PHE A 174 -6.15 -15.49 12.55
C PHE A 174 -6.58 -16.95 12.74
N GLU A 175 -7.03 -17.30 13.94
CA GLU A 175 -7.51 -18.65 14.24
C GLU A 175 -8.93 -18.87 13.70
N GLY A 176 -9.23 -20.10 13.29
CA GLY A 176 -10.57 -20.51 12.85
C GLY A 176 -11.01 -19.99 11.48
N MET A 177 -10.11 -19.40 10.69
CA MET A 177 -10.42 -18.87 9.36
C MET A 177 -9.78 -19.71 8.26
N SER A 178 -10.42 -19.74 7.08
CA SER A 178 -9.79 -20.33 5.89
C SER A 178 -8.61 -19.48 5.42
N LEU A 179 -7.67 -20.10 4.69
CA LEU A 179 -6.50 -19.39 4.15
C LEU A 179 -6.90 -18.17 3.30
N ARG A 180 -7.98 -18.30 2.52
CA ARG A 180 -8.50 -17.22 1.68
C ARG A 180 -9.04 -16.04 2.50
N GLU A 181 -9.77 -16.31 3.58
CA GLU A 181 -10.30 -15.27 4.47
C GLU A 181 -9.17 -14.59 5.24
N SER A 182 -8.17 -15.35 5.69
CA SER A 182 -6.98 -14.82 6.35
C SER A 182 -6.24 -13.86 5.42
N PHE A 183 -5.96 -14.23 4.17
CA PHE A 183 -5.35 -13.31 3.21
C PHE A 183 -6.21 -12.10 2.88
N ALA A 184 -7.54 -12.25 2.82
CA ALA A 184 -8.43 -11.10 2.62
C ALA A 184 -8.32 -10.09 3.77
N LYS A 185 -8.27 -10.57 5.02
CA LYS A 185 -8.06 -9.71 6.20
C LYS A 185 -6.67 -9.08 6.24
N ILE A 186 -5.63 -9.84 5.92
CA ILE A 186 -4.26 -9.30 5.82
C ILE A 186 -4.21 -8.18 4.78
N ASN A 187 -4.80 -8.41 3.61
CA ASN A 187 -4.86 -7.39 2.56
C ASN A 187 -5.65 -6.16 3.00
N ASP A 188 -6.75 -6.30 3.74
CA ASP A 188 -7.49 -5.15 4.30
C ASP A 188 -6.60 -4.32 5.25
N GLU A 189 -5.82 -4.98 6.11
CA GLU A 189 -4.86 -4.32 7.00
C GLU A 189 -3.74 -3.60 6.26
N ILE A 190 -3.24 -4.18 5.16
CA ILE A 190 -2.26 -3.56 4.27
C ILE A 190 -2.87 -2.32 3.60
N VAL A 191 -4.05 -2.48 3.00
CA VAL A 191 -4.74 -1.42 2.26
C VAL A 191 -5.05 -0.23 3.16
N ARG A 192 -5.47 -0.46 4.41
CA ARG A 192 -5.67 0.63 5.39
C ARG A 192 -4.42 1.47 5.59
N ARG A 193 -3.24 0.85 5.66
CA ARG A 193 -1.95 1.55 5.84
C ARG A 193 -1.50 2.28 4.59
N ILE A 194 -1.66 1.67 3.42
CA ILE A 194 -1.38 2.32 2.14
C ILE A 194 -2.30 3.54 1.93
N ALA A 195 -3.58 3.41 2.27
CA ALA A 195 -4.55 4.50 2.15
C ALA A 195 -4.22 5.69 3.05
N LEU A 196 -3.60 5.49 4.23
CA LEU A 196 -3.12 6.60 5.06
C LEU A 196 -2.06 7.42 4.35
N LEU A 197 -1.12 6.76 3.68
CA LEU A 197 -0.09 7.44 2.89
C LEU A 197 -0.70 8.17 1.70
N ALA A 198 -1.55 7.49 0.93
CA ALA A 198 -2.16 8.05 -0.27
C ALA A 198 -3.00 9.30 0.04
N ARG A 199 -3.65 9.35 1.20
CA ARG A 199 -4.50 10.48 1.60
C ARG A 199 -3.72 11.67 2.19
N ALA A 200 -2.44 11.53 2.52
CA ALA A 200 -1.64 12.63 3.06
C ALA A 200 -1.56 13.79 2.06
N GLY A 201 -2.11 14.95 2.40
CA GLY A 201 -2.15 16.13 1.54
C GLY A 201 -3.33 16.20 0.56
N GLU A 202 -4.31 15.28 0.66
CA GLU A 202 -5.55 15.41 -0.11
C GLU A 202 -6.67 16.00 0.76
N PRO A 203 -7.26 17.14 0.39
CA PRO A 203 -8.40 17.68 1.10
C PRO A 203 -9.61 16.78 0.87
N LEU A 204 -10.27 16.35 1.94
CA LEU A 204 -11.59 15.70 1.84
C LEU A 204 -12.60 16.76 1.39
N GLU A 205 -13.11 16.65 0.17
CA GLU A 205 -14.16 17.54 -0.33
C GLU A 205 -15.40 17.45 0.58
N GLY A 206 -15.78 18.57 1.21
CA GLY A 206 -17.01 18.67 2.00
C GLY A 206 -16.90 18.34 3.50
N GLU A 207 -15.73 17.92 3.98
CA GLU A 207 -15.44 17.88 5.42
C GLU A 207 -14.67 19.12 5.86
N SER A 208 -14.89 19.59 7.10
CA SER A 208 -14.11 20.67 7.68
C SER A 208 -12.63 20.30 7.64
N VAL A 209 -11.84 21.03 6.85
CA VAL A 209 -10.38 20.90 6.80
C VAL A 209 -9.87 21.08 8.22
N GLY A 210 -9.21 20.05 8.77
CA GLY A 210 -8.60 20.14 10.09
C GLY A 210 -7.60 21.31 10.12
N GLU A 211 -7.41 21.93 11.28
CA GLU A 211 -6.52 23.11 11.42
C GLU A 211 -5.08 22.82 10.95
N LEU A 212 -4.64 21.56 11.03
CA LEU A 212 -3.39 21.05 10.48
C LEU A 212 -3.67 19.76 9.69
N VAL A 213 -3.27 19.74 8.42
CA VAL A 213 -3.36 18.57 7.54
C VAL A 213 -1.95 18.12 7.23
N VAL A 214 -1.65 16.85 7.44
CA VAL A 214 -0.37 16.25 7.03
C VAL A 214 -0.29 16.32 5.52
N ASP A 215 0.73 16.98 4.99
CA ASP A 215 0.95 17.10 3.55
C ASP A 215 1.81 15.95 3.00
N SER A 216 1.91 15.88 1.68
CA SER A 216 2.74 14.85 1.02
C SER A 216 4.24 15.07 1.26
N SER A 217 4.68 16.31 1.49
CA SER A 217 6.09 16.64 1.74
C SER A 217 6.56 16.13 3.10
N GLU A 218 5.71 16.13 4.13
CA GLU A 218 6.00 15.53 5.43
C GLU A 218 6.21 14.02 5.33
N VAL A 219 5.37 13.32 4.55
CA VAL A 219 5.54 11.88 4.28
C VAL A 219 6.84 11.62 3.52
N ILE A 220 7.10 12.38 2.45
CA ILE A 220 8.33 12.24 1.65
C ILE A 220 9.57 12.47 2.53
N ASN A 221 9.58 13.53 3.34
CA ASN A 221 10.70 13.84 4.24
C ASN A 221 10.92 12.76 5.31
N THR A 222 9.84 12.14 5.80
CA THR A 222 9.91 11.02 6.75
C THR A 222 10.56 9.79 6.11
N LEU A 223 10.23 9.50 4.85
CA LEU A 223 10.73 8.33 4.12
C LEU A 223 12.12 8.54 3.50
N LYS A 224 12.56 9.79 3.34
CA LYS A 224 13.84 10.19 2.71
C LYS A 224 15.09 9.60 3.38
N GLY A 225 14.99 9.15 4.64
CA GLY A 225 16.09 8.51 5.37
C GLY A 225 16.56 7.18 4.77
N GLY A 226 15.84 6.63 3.79
CA GLY A 226 16.21 5.37 3.18
C GLY A 226 15.87 4.15 4.02
N GLY A 227 16.25 2.98 3.49
CA GLY A 227 16.20 1.74 4.25
C GLY A 227 14.78 1.17 4.36
N ILE A 228 14.46 0.70 5.57
CA ILE A 228 13.25 -0.09 5.85
C ILE A 228 12.34 0.71 6.78
N SER A 229 11.05 0.74 6.47
CA SER A 229 10.02 1.33 7.31
C SER A 229 8.87 0.37 7.56
N SER A 230 8.05 0.66 8.55
CA SER A 230 6.79 -0.04 8.81
C SER A 230 5.75 0.97 9.33
N ILE A 231 4.47 0.61 9.26
CA ILE A 231 3.35 1.51 9.55
C ILE A 231 2.50 0.91 10.69
N GLY A 232 2.61 1.52 11.86
CA GLY A 232 1.71 1.27 12.98
C GLY A 232 0.34 1.88 12.73
N TYR A 233 -0.73 1.17 13.11
CA TYR A 233 -2.10 1.64 12.90
C TYR A 233 -3.00 1.27 14.07
N ALA A 234 -3.83 2.23 14.49
CA ALA A 234 -4.87 2.01 15.48
C ALA A 234 -6.10 2.87 15.17
N THR A 235 -7.28 2.35 15.49
CA THR A 235 -8.55 3.07 15.34
C THR A 235 -9.38 3.00 16.62
N SER A 236 -10.33 3.91 16.72
CA SER A 236 -11.39 3.92 17.74
C SER A 236 -12.65 4.49 17.11
N LEU A 237 -13.81 4.05 17.57
CA LEU A 237 -15.07 4.65 17.16
C LEU A 237 -15.16 6.07 17.74
N ALA A 238 -15.53 7.03 16.92
CA ALA A 238 -15.89 8.35 17.40
C ALA A 238 -17.24 8.27 18.10
N GLU A 239 -17.31 8.71 19.36
CA GLU A 239 -18.59 8.92 20.03
C GLU A 239 -19.27 10.10 19.35
N THR A 240 -20.43 9.86 18.73
CA THR A 240 -21.24 10.92 18.14
C THR A 240 -22.03 11.58 19.26
N GLU A 241 -21.85 12.88 19.47
CA GLU A 241 -22.65 13.64 20.44
C GLU A 241 -24.14 13.52 20.06
N GLN A 242 -24.92 12.80 20.88
CA GLN A 242 -26.38 12.95 20.86
C GLN A 242 -26.70 14.36 21.33
N LYS A 243 -27.18 15.22 20.42
CA LYS A 243 -27.78 16.52 20.74
C LYS A 243 -28.96 16.32 21.71
N ARG A 244 -28.71 16.32 23.03
CA ARG A 244 -29.75 16.51 24.04
C ARG A 244 -30.07 18.00 24.12
N GLY A 245 -31.37 18.29 23.98
CA GLY A 245 -31.92 19.63 23.81
C GLY A 245 -31.61 20.63 24.92
N PHE A 246 -31.65 21.90 24.51
CA PHE A 246 -31.54 23.15 25.26
C PHE A 246 -31.92 23.13 26.76
N SER A 247 -31.01 23.58 27.64
CA SER A 247 -31.28 24.66 28.60
C SER A 247 -30.08 25.05 29.46
N PHE A 248 -29.91 26.37 29.61
CA PHE A 248 -29.24 27.14 30.68
C PHE A 248 -27.84 26.69 31.15
N PHE A 249 -26.81 27.50 30.84
CA PHE A 249 -25.76 28.03 31.73
C PHE A 249 -24.51 28.38 30.91
N LYS A 250 -24.22 29.68 30.78
CA LYS A 250 -23.07 30.19 30.01
C LYS A 250 -21.71 29.88 30.67
N ARG A 251 -21.69 29.67 32.00
CA ARG A 251 -20.47 29.40 32.81
C ARG A 251 -20.11 27.91 32.93
N LYS A 252 -21.08 27.00 32.74
CA LYS A 252 -20.87 25.54 32.72
C LYS A 252 -20.34 25.03 31.37
N ARG A 253 -20.37 25.91 30.36
CA ARG A 253 -19.98 25.61 28.99
C ARG A 253 -18.46 25.57 28.84
N GLU A 254 -17.72 26.46 29.51
CA GLU A 254 -16.25 26.49 29.50
C GLU A 254 -15.65 25.25 30.19
N GLU A 255 -16.11 24.89 31.39
CA GLU A 255 -15.69 23.65 32.08
C GLU A 255 -16.05 22.38 31.29
N GLN A 256 -17.22 22.34 30.62
CA GLN A 256 -17.58 21.23 29.74
C GLN A 256 -16.71 21.15 28.49
N LEU A 257 -16.37 22.29 27.87
CA LEU A 257 -15.49 22.35 26.70
C LEU A 257 -14.06 21.88 27.06
N GLU A 258 -13.50 22.34 28.18
CA GLU A 258 -12.18 21.89 28.66
C GLU A 258 -12.15 20.38 28.97
N THR A 259 -13.23 19.84 29.57
CA THR A 259 -13.34 18.40 29.86
C THR A 259 -13.41 17.57 28.56
N ILE A 260 -14.17 18.04 27.56
CA ILE A 260 -14.31 17.38 26.25
C ILE A 260 -12.99 17.43 25.46
N GLU A 261 -12.27 18.55 25.49
CA GLU A 261 -10.96 18.69 24.85
C GLU A 261 -9.91 17.79 25.50
N SER A 262 -9.91 17.70 26.84
CA SER A 262 -9.06 16.77 27.60
C SER A 262 -9.32 15.31 27.21
N ASP A 263 -10.59 14.90 27.10
CA ASP A 263 -10.97 13.54 26.70
C ASP A 263 -10.54 13.20 25.26
N LYS A 264 -10.63 14.17 24.33
CA LYS A 264 -10.14 14.00 22.95
C LYS A 264 -8.63 13.84 22.92
N ALA A 265 -7.88 14.67 23.65
CA ALA A 265 -6.43 14.59 23.72
C ALA A 265 -5.96 13.23 24.30
N ILE A 266 -6.61 12.74 25.35
CA ILE A 266 -6.34 11.42 25.94
C ILE A 266 -6.64 10.30 24.94
N LYS A 267 -7.75 10.38 24.20
CA LYS A 267 -8.09 9.39 23.16
C LYS A 267 -7.05 9.37 22.04
N ILE A 268 -6.57 10.53 21.59
CA ILE A 268 -5.52 10.65 20.58
C ILE A 268 -4.20 10.05 21.10
N ALA A 269 -3.75 10.42 22.30
CA ALA A 269 -2.53 9.88 22.90
C ALA A 269 -2.60 8.35 23.07
N SER A 270 -3.76 7.83 23.46
CA SER A 270 -4.03 6.39 23.53
C SER A 270 -3.96 5.71 22.17
N LEU A 271 -4.51 6.33 21.12
CA LEU A 271 -4.41 5.83 19.74
C LEU A 271 -2.96 5.79 19.25
N VAL A 272 -2.18 6.86 19.47
CA VAL A 272 -0.77 6.92 19.11
C VAL A 272 0.01 5.82 19.81
N LYS A 273 -0.20 5.64 21.13
CA LYS A 273 0.44 4.57 21.89
C LYS A 273 0.06 3.18 21.34
N ARG A 274 -1.22 2.96 21.03
CA ARG A 274 -1.69 1.69 20.44
C ARG A 274 -1.14 1.44 19.05
N ALA A 275 -0.98 2.47 18.22
CA ALA A 275 -0.39 2.35 16.90
C ALA A 275 1.12 2.02 17.01
N ALA A 276 1.83 2.69 17.91
CA ALA A 276 3.27 2.50 18.12
C ALA A 276 3.62 1.14 18.76
N LEU A 277 2.77 0.64 19.66
CA LEU A 277 2.94 -0.67 20.32
C LEU A 277 2.16 -1.79 19.61
N GLY A 278 1.49 -1.46 18.51
CA GLY A 278 0.64 -2.37 17.76
C GLY A 278 1.44 -3.39 16.95
N ARG A 279 0.71 -4.27 16.27
CA ARG A 279 1.30 -5.21 15.32
C ARG A 279 1.76 -4.45 14.06
N LEU A 280 3.01 -4.70 13.68
CA LEU A 280 3.67 -4.20 12.47
C LEU A 280 3.65 -5.27 11.37
#